data_AF-A0A554ITM9-F1
#
_entry.id   AF-A0A554ITM9-F1
#
_cell.length_a   1.000
_cell.length_b   1.000
_cell.length_c   1.000
_cell.angle_alpha   90.00
_cell.angle_beta   90.00
_cell.angle_gamma   90.00
#
_symmetry.space_group_name_H-M   'P 1'
#
loop_
_entity.id
_entity.type
_entity.pdbx_description
1 polymer ?
#
loop_
_entity_poly.entity_id
_entity_poly.type
_entity_poly.pdbx_seq_one_letter_code
_entity_poly.pdbx_strand_id
1 'polypeptide(L)'
;MRFSYQELQKYIEKPLPQVDKLAQELTDKAFEVENIVSSGKDYLMEIKVLPDRPDCKTTSGLAREVAAIFNLSLIPSLAAVANENDARTKIPFSEKDINTILGLNLSQEEILELFGRLRIGIVEKDSKLLALIPSDRLDLNIMEDLADEVGRMHGVNKIPSVSLEKIVSPRINKTFLLTNKLREILVKEGFTEVYSYSLSDRGGVEVAEPLS
;
A
#
# COMPACT_ATOMS: atom_id res chain seq x y z
N MET A 1 3.72 -5.06 15.83
CA MET A 1 4.74 -4.39 16.67
C MET A 1 4.08 -3.30 17.50
N ARG A 2 4.58 -2.97 18.69
CA ARG A 2 3.93 -1.98 19.58
C ARG A 2 4.77 -0.71 19.65
N PHE A 3 4.12 0.44 19.42
CA PHE A 3 4.77 1.75 19.43
C PHE A 3 4.06 2.71 20.37
N SER A 4 4.85 3.49 21.11
CA SER A 4 4.37 4.56 21.99
C SER A 4 4.20 5.86 21.21
N TYR A 5 3.05 6.51 21.40
CA TYR A 5 2.76 7.81 20.81
C TYR A 5 3.71 8.89 21.34
N GLN A 6 4.00 8.91 22.63
CA GLN A 6 4.96 9.85 23.23
C GLN A 6 6.39 9.64 22.72
N GLU A 7 6.83 8.39 22.52
CA GLU A 7 8.15 8.12 21.94
C GLU A 7 8.24 8.59 20.49
N LEU A 8 7.17 8.44 19.69
CA LEU A 8 7.11 8.97 18.33
C LEU A 8 7.24 10.50 18.30
N GLN A 9 6.58 11.20 19.23
CA GLN A 9 6.64 12.66 19.32
C GLN A 9 8.07 13.19 19.53
N LYS A 10 8.97 12.44 20.16
CA LYS A 10 10.36 12.87 20.39
C LYS A 10 11.16 13.10 19.10
N TYR A 11 10.74 12.48 18.00
CA TYR A 11 11.42 12.58 16.71
C TYR A 11 10.82 13.64 15.78
N ILE A 12 9.68 14.22 16.15
CA ILE A 12 8.89 15.13 15.31
C ILE A 12 8.76 16.47 16.04
N GLU A 13 9.17 17.55 15.38
CA GLU A 13 9.27 18.87 16.03
C GLU A 13 7.91 19.47 16.36
N LYS A 14 6.92 19.23 15.50
CA LYS A 14 5.55 19.72 15.67
C LYS A 14 4.69 18.69 16.41
N PRO A 15 3.64 19.13 17.14
CA PRO A 15 2.71 18.21 17.77
C PRO A 15 2.07 17.24 16.77
N LEU A 16 2.08 15.96 17.11
CA LEU A 16 1.39 14.92 16.36
C LEU A 16 -0.14 15.17 16.37
N PRO A 17 -0.85 14.74 15.31
CA PRO A 17 -2.31 14.77 15.30
C PRO A 17 -2.89 13.83 16.36
N GLN A 18 -4.20 13.95 16.62
CA GLN A 18 -4.91 13.03 17.51
C GLN A 18 -4.65 11.57 17.11
N VAL A 19 -4.54 10.69 18.11
CA VAL A 19 -4.14 9.28 17.92
C VAL A 19 -5.04 8.56 16.92
N ASP A 20 -6.36 8.80 16.97
CA ASP A 20 -7.31 8.18 16.05
C ASP A 20 -7.08 8.61 14.60
N LYS A 21 -6.82 9.91 14.38
CA LYS A 21 -6.49 10.44 13.05
C LYS A 21 -5.14 9.93 12.55
N LEU A 22 -4.15 9.82 13.44
CA LEU A 22 -2.85 9.24 13.14
C LEU A 22 -3.00 7.80 12.67
N ALA A 23 -3.73 6.99 13.44
CA ALA A 23 -3.93 5.58 13.15
C ALA A 23 -4.69 5.36 11.84
N GLN A 24 -5.72 6.18 11.57
CA GLN A 24 -6.48 6.11 10.33
C GLN A 24 -5.59 6.41 9.11
N GLU A 25 -4.90 7.54 9.09
CA GLU A 25 -4.04 7.91 7.95
C GLU A 25 -2.85 6.96 7.77
N LEU A 26 -2.32 6.41 8.88
CA LEU A 26 -1.26 5.41 8.80
C LEU A 26 -1.76 4.11 8.17
N THR A 27 -2.97 3.68 8.54
CA THR A 27 -3.65 2.51 7.95
C THR A 27 -3.93 2.72 6.47
N ASP A 28 -4.39 3.90 6.08
CA ASP A 28 -4.75 4.21 4.71
C ASP A 28 -3.53 4.30 3.78
N LYS A 29 -2.35 4.65 4.31
CA LYS A 29 -1.17 5.00 3.48
C LYS A 29 0.07 4.16 3.68
N ALA A 30 0.18 3.37 4.73
CA ALA A 30 1.41 2.61 4.99
C ALA A 30 1.20 1.27 5.71
N PHE A 31 0.67 1.28 6.95
CA PHE A 31 0.61 0.09 7.80
C PHE A 31 -0.69 0.02 8.59
N GLU A 32 -1.29 -1.16 8.63
CA GLU A 32 -2.49 -1.45 9.42
C GLU A 32 -2.22 -1.28 10.92
N VAL A 33 -3.02 -0.42 11.56
CA VAL A 33 -3.07 -0.29 13.01
C VAL A 33 -4.17 -1.22 13.54
N GLU A 34 -3.78 -2.34 14.14
CA GLU A 34 -4.69 -3.37 14.62
C GLU A 34 -5.41 -2.97 15.91
N ASN A 35 -4.73 -2.24 16.80
CA ASN A 35 -5.27 -1.86 18.09
C ASN A 35 -4.60 -0.61 18.67
N ILE A 36 -5.34 0.13 19.49
CA ILE A 36 -4.86 1.29 20.24
C ILE A 36 -5.26 1.12 21.70
N VAL A 37 -4.27 1.07 22.60
CA VAL A 37 -4.49 0.91 24.04
C VAL A 37 -4.05 2.18 24.77
N SER A 38 -4.95 2.79 25.53
CA SER A 38 -4.61 3.89 26.43
C SER A 38 -3.81 3.37 27.62
N SER A 39 -2.63 3.92 27.85
CA SER A 39 -1.75 3.59 28.98
C SER A 39 -1.42 4.87 29.76
N GLY A 40 -2.26 5.22 30.73
CA GLY A 40 -2.10 6.44 31.52
C GLY A 40 -2.22 7.71 30.67
N LYS A 41 -1.09 8.40 30.43
CA LYS A 41 -1.01 9.62 29.60
C LYS A 41 -0.51 9.35 28.17
N ASP A 42 -0.28 8.09 27.83
CA ASP A 42 0.26 7.67 26.53
C ASP A 42 -0.71 6.72 25.82
N TYR A 43 -0.50 6.56 24.52
CA TYR A 43 -1.22 5.60 23.68
C TYR A 43 -0.22 4.62 23.07
N LEU A 44 -0.51 3.33 23.22
CA LEU A 44 0.24 2.25 22.59
C LEU A 44 -0.51 1.75 21.36
N MET A 45 0.10 1.88 20.20
CA MET A 45 -0.43 1.41 18.92
C MET A 45 0.19 0.07 18.54
N GLU A 46 -0.64 -0.91 18.24
CA GLU A 46 -0.23 -2.19 17.67
C GLU A 46 -0.33 -2.12 16.14
N ILE A 47 0.82 -2.17 15.48
CA ILE A 47 0.97 -1.88 14.05
C ILE A 47 1.59 -3.08 13.35
N LYS A 48 0.98 -3.50 12.25
CA LYS A 48 1.45 -4.62 11.43
C LYS A 48 2.46 -4.15 10.39
N VAL A 49 3.72 -4.08 10.81
CA VAL A 49 4.84 -3.72 9.92
C VAL A 49 5.20 -4.90 9.03
N LEU A 50 5.33 -4.66 7.72
CA LEU A 50 5.64 -5.68 6.72
C LEU A 50 7.10 -6.17 6.85
N PRO A 51 7.40 -7.43 6.46
CA PRO A 51 8.75 -8.00 6.58
C PRO A 51 9.84 -7.24 5.81
N ASP A 52 9.49 -6.70 4.65
CA ASP A 52 10.31 -5.96 3.68
C ASP A 52 10.50 -4.46 4.00
N ARG A 53 9.82 -3.97 5.05
CA ARG A 53 10.00 -2.64 5.65
C ARG A 53 10.70 -2.71 7.02
N PRO A 54 11.96 -3.19 7.09
CA PRO A 54 12.67 -3.33 8.36
C PRO A 54 12.95 -1.98 9.04
N ASP A 55 13.01 -0.89 8.28
CA ASP A 55 13.14 0.49 8.77
C ASP A 55 12.04 0.83 9.78
N CYS A 56 10.80 0.53 9.45
CA CYS A 56 9.62 0.83 10.27
C CYS A 56 9.43 -0.10 11.47
N LYS A 57 10.32 -1.08 11.68
CA LYS A 57 10.34 -1.87 12.92
C LYS A 57 10.92 -1.07 14.11
N THR A 58 11.55 0.06 13.83
CA THR A 58 12.08 0.98 14.85
C THR A 58 11.16 2.18 15.02
N THR A 59 11.11 2.75 16.23
CA THR A 59 10.30 3.96 16.49
C THR A 59 10.74 5.12 15.61
N SER A 60 12.04 5.26 15.33
CA SER A 60 12.56 6.29 14.44
C SER A 60 12.15 6.08 12.98
N GLY A 61 12.13 4.84 12.48
CA GLY A 61 11.66 4.54 11.14
C GLY A 61 10.16 4.78 11.00
N LEU A 62 9.37 4.39 12.00
CA LEU A 62 7.95 4.71 12.03
C LEU A 62 7.70 6.23 12.11
N ALA A 63 8.50 6.97 12.90
CA ALA A 63 8.39 8.42 12.97
C ALA A 63 8.67 9.09 11.61
N ARG A 64 9.62 8.55 10.82
CA ARG A 64 9.85 9.02 9.44
C ARG A 64 8.62 8.83 8.57
N GLU A 65 7.98 7.68 8.63
CA GLU A 65 6.76 7.39 7.86
C GLU A 65 5.60 8.32 8.28
N VAL A 66 5.39 8.50 9.59
CA VAL A 66 4.37 9.42 10.12
C VAL A 66 4.64 10.86 9.70
N ALA A 67 5.90 11.32 9.80
CA ALA A 67 6.29 12.65 9.38
C ALA A 67 6.09 12.84 7.87
N ALA A 68 6.40 11.82 7.07
CA ALA A 68 6.13 11.82 5.65
C ALA A 68 4.63 12.00 5.41
N ILE A 69 3.75 11.17 5.99
CA ILE A 69 2.29 11.20 5.82
C ILE A 69 1.70 12.57 6.15
N PHE A 70 2.09 13.16 7.28
CA PHE A 70 1.53 14.42 7.79
C PHE A 70 2.27 15.69 7.34
N ASN A 71 3.34 15.55 6.54
CA ASN A 71 4.22 16.66 6.15
C ASN A 71 4.78 17.42 7.37
N LEU A 72 5.32 16.66 8.33
CA LEU A 72 5.90 17.20 9.56
C LEU A 72 7.42 17.21 9.48
N SER A 73 8.02 18.19 10.15
CA SER A 73 9.47 18.31 10.29
C SER A 73 9.98 17.29 11.31
N LEU A 74 10.95 16.48 10.88
CA LEU A 74 11.71 15.59 11.75
C LEU A 74 12.86 16.35 12.42
N ILE A 75 13.33 15.84 13.55
CA ILE A 75 14.58 16.32 14.15
C ILE A 75 15.76 16.17 13.15
N PRO A 76 16.76 17.07 13.17
CA PRO A 76 17.83 17.09 12.18
C PRO A 76 18.59 15.76 12.02
N SER A 77 18.76 14.99 13.10
CA SER A 77 19.43 13.69 13.07
C SER A 77 18.69 12.62 12.27
N LEU A 78 17.39 12.81 12.00
CA LEU A 78 16.54 11.82 11.37
C LEU A 78 16.03 12.25 9.98
N ALA A 79 16.15 13.54 9.65
CA ALA A 79 15.67 14.18 8.42
C ALA A 79 16.52 13.93 7.16
N ALA A 80 17.59 13.14 7.26
CA ALA A 80 18.49 12.89 6.14
C ALA A 80 17.78 12.16 4.98
N VAL A 81 17.92 12.73 3.78
CA VAL A 81 17.52 12.17 2.49
C VAL A 81 18.69 11.37 1.92
N ALA A 82 18.39 10.27 1.20
CA ALA A 82 19.43 9.49 0.55
C ALA A 82 20.24 10.33 -0.44
N ASN A 83 21.52 10.06 -0.52
CA ASN A 83 22.49 10.66 -1.42
C ASN A 83 23.23 9.55 -2.20
N GLU A 84 24.12 9.93 -3.10
CA GLU A 84 24.78 8.97 -3.97
C GLU A 84 25.67 7.95 -3.24
N ASN A 85 26.09 8.24 -2.00
CA ASN A 85 26.99 7.37 -1.22
C ASN A 85 26.25 6.36 -0.35
N ASP A 86 25.02 6.65 0.07
CA ASP A 86 24.23 5.79 0.98
C ASP A 86 22.99 5.17 0.31
N ALA A 87 22.71 5.52 -0.95
CA ALA A 87 21.65 4.91 -1.73
C ALA A 87 21.96 3.44 -2.04
N ARG A 88 21.03 2.54 -1.71
CA ARG A 88 21.15 1.11 -2.03
C ARG A 88 21.02 0.86 -3.52
N THR A 89 20.10 1.57 -4.17
CA THR A 89 19.88 1.47 -5.61
C THR A 89 19.49 2.83 -6.19
N LYS A 90 19.64 2.97 -7.50
CA LYS A 90 19.27 4.15 -8.27
C LYS A 90 18.23 3.73 -9.31
N ILE A 91 17.02 4.23 -9.19
CA ILE A 91 15.91 3.87 -10.08
C ILE A 91 15.65 5.04 -11.03
N PRO A 92 15.79 4.85 -12.36
CA PRO A 92 15.41 5.88 -13.32
C PRO A 92 13.90 6.05 -13.35
N PHE A 93 13.43 7.29 -13.43
CA PHE A 93 12.00 7.59 -13.57
C PHE A 93 11.80 8.86 -14.42
N SER A 94 10.57 9.06 -14.87
CA SER A 94 10.12 10.34 -15.43
C SER A 94 8.74 10.70 -14.88
N GLU A 95 8.42 12.01 -14.84
CA GLU A 95 7.09 12.50 -14.49
C GLU A 95 6.01 11.81 -15.34
N LYS A 96 6.27 11.67 -16.64
CA LYS A 96 5.35 11.06 -17.60
C LYS A 96 5.04 9.61 -17.27
N ASP A 97 6.05 8.82 -16.90
CA ASP A 97 5.86 7.39 -16.62
C ASP A 97 5.02 7.20 -15.35
N ILE A 98 5.31 7.96 -14.30
CA ILE A 98 4.53 7.93 -13.03
C ILE A 98 3.07 8.33 -13.29
N ASN A 99 2.84 9.43 -14.00
CA ASN A 99 1.49 9.89 -14.33
C ASN A 99 0.74 8.89 -15.23
N THR A 100 1.43 8.21 -16.14
CA THR A 100 0.83 7.17 -16.99
C THR A 100 0.35 5.97 -16.18
N ILE A 101 1.12 5.55 -15.17
CA ILE A 101 0.76 4.43 -14.29
C ILE A 101 -0.42 4.81 -13.39
N LEU A 102 -0.35 6.00 -12.78
CA LEU A 102 -1.35 6.45 -11.81
C LEU A 102 -2.61 7.01 -12.45
N GLY A 103 -2.59 7.36 -13.74
CA GLY A 103 -3.69 8.08 -14.39
C GLY A 103 -3.88 9.49 -13.81
N LEU A 104 -2.79 10.13 -13.39
CA LEU A 104 -2.76 11.47 -12.80
C LEU A 104 -2.05 12.47 -13.73
N ASN A 105 -2.00 13.73 -13.31
CA ASN A 105 -1.28 14.80 -14.00
C ASN A 105 -0.54 15.67 -12.98
N LEU A 106 0.31 15.05 -12.16
CA LEU A 106 1.15 15.70 -11.16
C LEU A 106 2.35 16.36 -11.85
N SER A 107 2.75 17.55 -11.41
CA SER A 107 3.98 18.18 -11.90
C SER A 107 5.21 17.47 -11.35
N GLN A 108 6.36 17.63 -12.03
CA GLN A 108 7.63 17.14 -11.53
C GLN A 108 7.91 17.65 -10.11
N GLU A 109 7.65 18.93 -9.81
CA GLU A 109 7.86 19.50 -8.48
C GLU A 109 7.04 18.79 -7.40
N GLU A 110 5.77 18.47 -7.67
CA GLU A 110 4.92 17.74 -6.74
C GLU A 110 5.49 16.34 -6.46
N ILE A 111 5.94 15.63 -7.49
CA ILE A 111 6.54 14.30 -7.35
C ILE A 111 7.84 14.37 -6.52
N LEU A 112 8.70 15.35 -6.80
CA LEU A 112 9.95 15.53 -6.08
C LEU A 112 9.73 15.91 -4.60
N GLU A 113 8.70 16.70 -4.29
CA GLU A 113 8.32 17.00 -2.90
C GLU A 113 7.91 15.73 -2.16
N LEU A 114 7.09 14.88 -2.79
CA LEU A 114 6.66 13.60 -2.20
C LEU A 114 7.84 12.66 -1.96
N PHE A 115 8.76 12.54 -2.91
CA PHE A 115 9.99 11.77 -2.74
C PHE A 115 10.87 12.31 -1.61
N GLY A 116 11.02 13.63 -1.51
CA GLY A 116 11.75 14.27 -0.42
C GLY A 116 11.19 13.91 0.97
N ARG A 117 9.85 13.91 1.12
CA ARG A 117 9.18 13.48 2.36
C ARG A 117 9.48 12.04 2.73
N LEU A 118 9.67 11.19 1.73
CA LEU A 118 9.99 9.76 1.87
C LEU A 118 11.48 9.46 1.96
N ARG A 119 12.33 10.51 2.06
CA ARG A 119 13.80 10.42 2.07
C ARG A 119 14.40 9.86 0.78
N ILE A 120 13.62 9.78 -0.30
CA ILE A 120 14.11 9.40 -1.61
C ILE A 120 14.88 10.59 -2.17
N GLY A 121 16.19 10.42 -2.34
CA GLY A 121 17.04 11.44 -2.92
C GLY A 121 16.88 11.49 -4.43
N ILE A 122 17.34 12.58 -5.04
CA ILE A 122 17.21 12.79 -6.47
C ILE A 122 18.54 13.28 -7.01
N VAL A 123 18.97 12.68 -8.10
CA VAL A 123 20.11 13.16 -8.88
C VAL A 123 19.73 13.16 -10.36
N GLU A 124 20.18 14.18 -11.08
CA GLU A 124 20.08 14.22 -12.54
C GLU A 124 21.39 13.76 -13.15
N LYS A 125 21.32 12.79 -14.06
CA LYS A 125 22.47 12.28 -14.80
C LYS A 125 22.09 11.98 -16.24
N ASP A 126 22.90 12.45 -17.19
CA ASP A 126 22.67 12.25 -18.63
C ASP A 126 21.24 12.66 -19.08
N SER A 127 20.74 13.78 -18.55
CA SER A 127 19.36 14.29 -18.77
C SER A 127 18.25 13.33 -18.30
N LYS A 128 18.53 12.46 -17.33
CA LYS A 128 17.57 11.56 -16.68
C LYS A 128 17.56 11.77 -15.18
N LEU A 129 16.37 11.74 -14.58
CA LEU A 129 16.22 11.73 -13.14
C LEU A 129 16.39 10.31 -12.59
N LEU A 130 17.19 10.21 -11.53
CA LEU A 130 17.42 8.98 -10.78
C LEU A 130 16.95 9.18 -9.34
N ALA A 131 16.04 8.33 -8.90
CA ALA A 131 15.63 8.21 -7.50
C ALA A 131 16.69 7.41 -6.73
N LEU A 132 17.26 8.03 -5.71
CA LEU A 132 18.24 7.46 -4.79
C LEU A 132 17.49 6.81 -3.63
N ILE A 133 17.46 5.48 -3.61
CA ILE A 133 16.65 4.74 -2.64
C ILE A 133 17.42 4.59 -1.33
N PRO A 134 16.83 4.98 -0.19
CA PRO A 134 17.44 4.76 1.12
C PRO A 134 17.85 3.30 1.34
N SER A 135 18.99 3.08 1.99
CA SER A 135 19.50 1.73 2.22
C SER A 135 18.60 0.83 3.06
N ASP A 136 17.71 1.44 3.84
CA ASP A 136 16.75 0.80 4.73
C ASP A 136 15.39 0.51 4.06
N ARG A 137 15.17 0.94 2.81
CA ARG A 137 14.00 0.63 1.97
C ARG A 137 14.32 -0.51 1.00
N LEU A 138 13.99 -1.74 1.41
CA LEU A 138 14.28 -2.96 0.62
C LEU A 138 13.20 -3.27 -0.43
N ASP A 139 12.01 -2.71 -0.24
CA ASP A 139 10.82 -2.85 -1.07
C ASP A 139 10.93 -2.09 -2.41
N LEU A 140 11.61 -0.95 -2.44
CA LEU A 140 11.70 -0.09 -3.64
C LEU A 140 12.80 -0.53 -4.62
N ASN A 141 12.46 -1.16 -5.74
CA ASN A 141 13.41 -1.75 -6.68
C ASN A 141 13.17 -1.37 -8.14
N ILE A 142 11.93 -1.05 -8.50
CA ILE A 142 11.52 -0.67 -9.86
C ILE A 142 10.75 0.65 -9.86
N MET A 143 10.48 1.20 -11.04
CA MET A 143 9.80 2.50 -11.17
C MET A 143 8.31 2.40 -10.77
N GLU A 144 7.70 1.22 -10.87
CA GLU A 144 6.33 0.98 -10.41
C GLU A 144 6.21 1.14 -8.89
N ASP A 145 7.25 0.74 -8.14
CA ASP A 145 7.30 0.96 -6.68
C ASP A 145 7.36 2.46 -6.36
N LEU A 146 8.07 3.25 -7.18
CA LEU A 146 8.09 4.71 -7.03
C LEU A 146 6.73 5.34 -7.34
N ALA A 147 6.03 4.84 -8.37
CA ALA A 147 4.68 5.28 -8.69
C ALA A 147 3.72 4.97 -7.53
N ASP A 148 3.84 3.79 -6.90
CA ASP A 148 3.06 3.43 -5.72
C ASP A 148 3.31 4.37 -4.53
N GLU A 149 4.58 4.72 -4.26
CA GLU A 149 4.93 5.71 -3.22
C GLU A 149 4.29 7.09 -3.49
N VAL A 150 4.27 7.53 -4.74
CA VAL A 150 3.58 8.78 -5.13
C VAL A 150 2.07 8.62 -4.94
N GLY A 151 1.49 7.51 -5.41
CA GLY A 151 0.06 7.23 -5.34
C GLY A 151 -0.48 7.20 -3.91
N ARG A 152 0.17 6.46 -3.00
CA ARG A 152 -0.24 6.37 -1.60
C ARG A 152 -0.09 7.69 -0.86
N MET A 153 0.96 8.46 -1.15
CA MET A 153 1.21 9.75 -0.50
C MET A 153 0.28 10.85 -1.01
N HIS A 154 0.02 10.88 -2.32
CA HIS A 154 -0.97 11.77 -2.93
C HIS A 154 -2.38 11.44 -2.42
N GLY A 155 -2.67 10.16 -2.28
CA GLY A 155 -3.94 9.59 -1.80
C GLY A 155 -4.66 8.86 -2.93
N VAL A 156 -4.84 7.54 -2.77
CA VAL A 156 -5.51 6.68 -3.76
C VAL A 156 -6.94 7.14 -4.06
N ASN A 157 -7.61 7.73 -3.08
CA ASN A 157 -8.94 8.32 -3.23
C ASN A 157 -9.01 9.51 -4.20
N LYS A 158 -7.87 10.11 -4.57
CA LYS A 158 -7.79 11.18 -5.57
C LYS A 158 -7.55 10.67 -6.98
N ILE A 159 -7.26 9.38 -7.14
CA ILE A 159 -7.07 8.77 -8.45
C ILE A 159 -8.43 8.66 -9.14
N PRO A 160 -8.61 9.23 -10.34
CA PRO A 160 -9.89 9.22 -11.02
C PRO A 160 -10.28 7.80 -11.42
N SER A 161 -11.52 7.40 -11.10
CA SER A 161 -12.09 6.15 -11.60
C SER A 161 -12.49 6.34 -13.06
N VAL A 162 -11.68 5.79 -13.97
CA VAL A 162 -11.94 5.83 -15.41
C VAL A 162 -12.35 4.43 -15.87
N SER A 163 -13.47 4.35 -16.57
CA SER A 163 -13.89 3.10 -17.21
C SER A 163 -12.96 2.79 -18.38
N LEU A 164 -12.45 1.56 -18.43
CA LEU A 164 -11.70 1.09 -19.58
C LEU A 164 -12.60 1.02 -20.81
N GLU A 165 -12.03 1.34 -21.98
CA GLU A 165 -12.72 1.14 -23.24
C GLU A 165 -13.06 -0.34 -23.42
N LYS A 166 -14.26 -0.64 -23.89
CA LYS A 166 -14.68 -2.03 -24.15
C LYS A 166 -13.92 -2.55 -25.37
N ILE A 167 -12.88 -3.34 -25.12
CA ILE A 167 -12.03 -3.88 -26.18
C ILE A 167 -12.78 -4.91 -27.04
N VAL A 168 -13.72 -5.69 -26.47
CA VAL A 168 -14.50 -6.71 -27.20
C VAL A 168 -15.85 -6.95 -26.55
N SER A 169 -16.88 -7.25 -27.34
CA SER A 169 -18.12 -7.86 -26.84
C SER A 169 -17.82 -9.24 -26.21
N PRO A 170 -18.29 -9.54 -24.99
CA PRO A 170 -18.00 -10.81 -24.35
C PRO A 170 -18.55 -11.97 -25.19
N ARG A 171 -17.74 -13.03 -25.33
CA ARG A 171 -18.23 -14.27 -25.95
C ARG A 171 -19.28 -14.88 -25.02
N ILE A 172 -20.48 -15.08 -25.56
CA ILE A 172 -21.57 -15.70 -24.81
C ILE A 172 -21.26 -17.19 -24.64
N ASN A 173 -21.11 -17.63 -23.39
CA ASN A 173 -21.02 -19.05 -23.07
C ASN A 173 -22.43 -19.68 -23.16
N LYS A 174 -22.67 -20.45 -24.23
CA LYS A 174 -23.97 -21.10 -24.49
C LYS A 174 -24.35 -22.10 -23.40
N THR A 175 -23.38 -22.82 -22.84
CA THR A 175 -23.61 -23.76 -21.73
C THR A 175 -24.09 -23.03 -20.50
N PHE A 176 -23.44 -21.92 -20.14
CA PHE A 176 -23.87 -21.09 -19.01
C PHE A 176 -25.30 -20.57 -19.19
N LEU A 177 -25.64 -20.06 -20.37
CA LEU A 177 -27.01 -19.61 -20.66
C LEU A 177 -28.02 -20.75 -20.55
N LEU A 178 -27.70 -21.93 -21.07
CA LEU A 178 -28.58 -23.09 -21.00
C LEU A 178 -28.76 -23.55 -19.54
N THR A 179 -27.68 -23.66 -18.77
CA THR A 179 -27.73 -24.04 -17.35
C THR A 179 -28.60 -23.07 -16.54
N ASN A 180 -28.49 -21.76 -16.78
CA ASN A 180 -29.35 -20.78 -16.09
C ASN A 180 -30.83 -20.93 -16.48
N LYS A 181 -31.13 -21.14 -17.76
CA LYS A 181 -32.51 -21.41 -18.21
C LYS A 181 -33.07 -22.69 -17.57
N LEU A 182 -32.26 -23.75 -17.49
CA LEU A 182 -32.67 -25.00 -16.85
C LEU A 182 -32.93 -24.81 -15.36
N ARG A 183 -32.08 -24.05 -14.66
CA ARG A 183 -32.29 -23.69 -13.25
C ARG A 183 -33.63 -22.97 -13.06
N GLU A 184 -33.92 -21.98 -13.88
CA GLU A 184 -35.21 -21.25 -13.80
C GLU A 184 -36.42 -22.16 -14.02
N ILE A 185 -36.32 -23.14 -14.94
CA ILE A 185 -37.38 -24.13 -15.18
C ILE A 185 -37.55 -25.02 -13.94
N LEU A 186 -36.47 -25.58 -13.41
CA LEU A 186 -36.52 -26.46 -12.24
C LEU A 186 -37.12 -25.75 -11.01
N VAL A 187 -36.78 -24.48 -10.79
CA VAL A 187 -37.38 -23.69 -9.71
C VAL A 187 -38.89 -23.52 -9.91
N LYS A 188 -39.36 -23.28 -11.14
CA LYS A 188 -40.80 -23.15 -11.46
C LYS A 188 -41.56 -24.46 -11.26
N GLU A 189 -40.91 -25.60 -11.46
CA GLU A 189 -41.46 -26.93 -11.18
C GLU A 189 -41.39 -27.32 -9.69
N GLY A 190 -40.91 -26.41 -8.81
CA GLY A 190 -40.90 -26.60 -7.36
C GLY A 190 -39.63 -27.23 -6.80
N PHE A 191 -38.57 -27.38 -7.59
CA PHE A 191 -37.27 -27.85 -7.10
C PHE A 191 -36.51 -26.72 -6.36
N THR A 192 -35.70 -27.11 -5.38
CA THR A 192 -34.81 -26.21 -4.64
C THR A 192 -33.35 -26.48 -5.04
N GLU A 193 -32.62 -25.43 -5.40
CA GLU A 193 -31.18 -25.54 -5.66
C GLU A 193 -30.41 -25.74 -4.36
N VAL A 194 -29.46 -26.68 -4.36
CA VAL A 194 -28.59 -26.97 -3.24
C VAL A 194 -27.12 -26.95 -3.68
N TYR A 195 -26.26 -26.39 -2.83
CA TYR A 195 -24.81 -26.52 -2.99
C TYR A 195 -24.33 -27.65 -2.08
N SER A 196 -23.93 -28.76 -2.69
CA SER A 196 -23.39 -29.91 -1.96
C SER A 196 -21.89 -29.74 -1.71
N TYR A 197 -21.39 -30.44 -0.69
CA TYR A 197 -19.95 -30.55 -0.48
C TYR A 197 -19.32 -31.34 -1.63
N SER A 198 -18.25 -30.80 -2.20
CA SER A 198 -17.45 -31.51 -3.19
C SER A 198 -16.65 -32.67 -2.58
N LEU A 199 -16.41 -32.62 -1.26
CA LEU A 199 -15.73 -33.67 -0.51
C LEU A 199 -16.76 -34.67 0.04
N SER A 200 -16.40 -35.94 -0.02
CA SER A 200 -17.18 -37.03 0.58
C SER A 200 -16.24 -38.10 1.12
N ASP A 201 -16.75 -38.96 1.99
CA ASP A 201 -15.96 -40.01 2.67
C ASP A 201 -15.25 -40.99 1.72
N ARG A 202 -15.66 -41.03 0.44
CA ARG A 202 -15.10 -41.93 -0.57
C ARG A 202 -14.96 -41.23 -1.92
N GLY A 203 -13.83 -41.42 -2.59
CA GLY A 203 -13.59 -40.88 -3.93
C GLY A 203 -12.38 -41.53 -4.58
N GLY A 204 -12.22 -41.33 -5.89
CA GLY A 204 -11.00 -41.77 -6.61
C GLY A 204 -9.79 -40.87 -6.38
N VAL A 205 -9.96 -39.75 -5.66
CA VAL A 205 -8.93 -38.77 -5.32
C VAL A 205 -9.18 -38.32 -3.88
N GLU A 206 -8.12 -38.23 -3.08
CA GLU A 206 -8.16 -37.80 -1.68
C GLU A 206 -7.32 -36.53 -1.45
N VAL A 207 -7.73 -35.72 -0.47
CA VAL A 207 -6.96 -34.56 -0.01
C VAL A 207 -5.92 -35.05 1.00
N ALA A 208 -4.66 -34.64 0.85
CA ALA A 208 -3.56 -35.13 1.68
C ALA A 208 -3.69 -34.78 3.17
N GLU A 209 -4.24 -33.60 3.48
CA GLU A 209 -4.48 -33.14 4.86
C GLU A 209 -5.93 -32.62 4.97
N PRO A 210 -6.92 -33.52 5.07
CA PRO A 210 -8.31 -33.10 5.21
C PRO A 210 -8.55 -32.54 6.62
N LEU A 211 -9.39 -31.51 6.71
CA LEU A 211 -9.78 -30.91 8.00
C LEU A 211 -10.67 -31.82 8.86
N SER A 212 -11.26 -32.86 8.25
CA SER A 212 -12.16 -33.86 8.86
C SER A 212 -11.92 -35.22 8.27
#